data_AF-A0A427YAQ9-F1
#
_entry.id   AF-A0A427YAQ9-F1
#
_cell.length_a   1.000
_cell.length_b   1.000
_cell.length_c   1.000
_cell.angle_alpha   90.00
_cell.angle_beta   90.00
_cell.angle_gamma   90.00
#
_symmetry.space_group_name_H-M   'P 1'
#
loop_
_entity.id
_entity.type
_entity.pdbx_description
1 polymer ?
#
loop_
_entity_poly.entity_id
_entity_poly.type
_entity_poly.pdbx_seq_one_letter_code
_entity_poly.pdbx_strand_id
1 'polypeptide(L)'
;MLAAATALLALPIVAAAGGYNPLRARADPASGCTCAGQTAPSSSDALFYPYTSNGLGWCFENGVMMPAWQAQVLAALDSGVASTYLNTPVALQVCTDNGITGDNAACAAYLINEFTIAILSSDLSSTTLLTICEYPIDPDWYTLVDCQCTVSCNPGFDRCGDSCFDPTSYECVSGVVSESVQITRRRRWFMCAPGLDPCSTGAPGWECLDTSSDIEACGGCPGTPEAVDCTELPGASAVTCRGGQCVVEGCSRGHNLVDNDK
;
A
#
# COMPACT_ATOMS: atom_id res chain seq x y z
N MET A 1 11.60 2.85 -42.61
CA MET A 1 11.82 2.73 -41.16
C MET A 1 10.71 3.50 -40.46
N LEU A 2 9.61 2.83 -40.14
CA LEU A 2 8.59 3.35 -39.21
C LEU A 2 8.58 2.39 -38.02
N ALA A 3 8.88 2.92 -36.84
CA ALA A 3 8.74 2.19 -35.58
C ALA A 3 7.26 2.24 -35.16
N ALA A 4 6.62 1.08 -35.07
CA ALA A 4 5.30 0.95 -34.47
C ALA A 4 5.49 0.70 -32.97
N ALA A 5 5.05 1.65 -32.14
CA ALA A 5 4.93 1.46 -30.70
C ALA A 5 3.65 0.69 -30.42
N THR A 6 3.78 -0.59 -30.06
CA THR A 6 2.66 -1.44 -29.68
C THR A 6 2.28 -1.13 -28.23
N ALA A 7 1.13 -0.47 -28.04
CA ALA A 7 0.55 -0.26 -26.72
C ALA A 7 0.04 -1.61 -26.18
N LEU A 8 0.54 -2.05 -25.02
CA LEU A 8 -0.07 -3.15 -24.26
C LEU A 8 -1.48 -2.71 -23.84
N LEU A 9 -2.49 -3.35 -24.42
CA LEU A 9 -3.88 -3.21 -23.98
C LEU A 9 -4.04 -3.95 -22.64
N ALA A 10 -4.49 -3.23 -21.62
CA ALA A 10 -4.92 -3.80 -20.36
C ALA A 10 -6.06 -4.81 -20.63
N LEU A 11 -5.84 -6.07 -20.25
CA LEU A 11 -6.87 -7.10 -20.32
C LEU A 11 -7.93 -6.87 -19.22
N PRO A 12 -9.22 -7.09 -19.49
CA PRO A 12 -10.26 -7.00 -18.47
C PRO A 12 -10.14 -8.18 -17.49
N ILE A 13 -10.11 -7.86 -16.20
CA ILE A 13 -10.16 -8.85 -15.11
C ILE A 13 -11.56 -9.49 -15.14
N VAL A 14 -11.63 -10.78 -15.46
CA VAL A 14 -12.87 -11.55 -15.38
C VAL A 14 -13.05 -12.00 -13.93
N ALA A 15 -14.02 -11.41 -13.24
CA ALA A 15 -14.43 -11.85 -11.91
C ALA A 15 -15.11 -13.23 -12.01
N ALA A 16 -14.48 -14.27 -11.49
CA ALA A 16 -15.09 -15.59 -11.37
C ALA A 16 -16.15 -15.59 -10.25
N ALA A 17 -17.40 -15.86 -10.61
CA ALA A 17 -18.50 -16.02 -9.67
C ALA A 17 -18.49 -17.45 -9.11
N GLY A 18 -18.10 -17.63 -7.84
CA GLY A 18 -18.19 -18.91 -7.14
C GLY A 18 -18.12 -18.77 -5.61
N GLY A 19 -19.21 -19.14 -4.94
CA GLY A 19 -19.30 -19.67 -3.56
C GLY A 19 -18.52 -18.96 -2.42
N TYR A 20 -19.21 -18.09 -1.69
CA TYR A 20 -18.76 -17.39 -0.48
C TYR A 20 -18.43 -18.33 0.71
N ASN A 21 -17.23 -18.21 1.29
CA ASN A 21 -16.87 -18.70 2.63
C ASN A 21 -16.36 -17.51 3.47
N PRO A 22 -16.98 -17.16 4.62
CA PRO A 22 -16.73 -15.91 5.33
C PRO A 22 -15.56 -16.01 6.33
N LEU A 23 -14.38 -16.44 5.86
CA LEU A 23 -13.11 -16.15 6.55
C LEU A 23 -12.43 -15.03 5.77
N ARG A 24 -12.68 -13.78 6.20
CA ARG A 24 -12.02 -12.53 5.76
C ARG A 24 -11.22 -12.68 4.46
N ALA A 25 -11.92 -12.61 3.32
CA ALA A 25 -11.28 -12.25 2.07
C ALA A 25 -10.51 -10.95 2.35
N ARG A 26 -9.18 -10.97 2.20
CA ARG A 26 -8.38 -9.75 2.15
C ARG A 26 -8.93 -8.95 0.97
N ALA A 27 -9.79 -7.98 1.27
CA ALA A 27 -10.31 -7.04 0.29
C ALA A 27 -9.24 -6.02 -0.14
N ASP A 28 -8.08 -6.04 0.52
CA ASP A 28 -6.93 -5.25 0.10
C ASP A 28 -6.09 -6.07 -0.87
N PRO A 29 -5.88 -5.57 -2.10
CA PRO A 29 -5.09 -6.26 -3.09
C PRO A 29 -3.64 -6.35 -2.59
N ALA A 30 -3.05 -7.54 -2.66
CA ALA A 30 -1.74 -7.81 -2.05
C ALA A 30 -0.67 -6.86 -2.63
N SER A 31 -0.08 -6.05 -1.75
CA SER A 31 1.10 -5.23 -2.05
C SER A 31 2.29 -5.77 -1.25
N GLY A 32 3.46 -5.85 -1.89
CA GLY A 32 4.69 -6.37 -1.30
C GLY A 32 5.45 -7.32 -2.24
N CYS A 33 6.63 -7.75 -1.82
CA CYS A 33 7.42 -8.73 -2.56
C CYS A 33 7.25 -10.13 -1.98
N THR A 34 7.12 -11.12 -2.84
CA THR A 34 7.07 -12.53 -2.46
C THR A 34 8.34 -13.24 -2.84
N CYS A 35 8.89 -13.99 -1.90
CA CYS A 35 9.98 -14.92 -2.09
C CYS A 35 9.43 -16.32 -2.42
N ALA A 36 8.54 -16.40 -3.41
CA ALA A 36 8.01 -17.68 -3.86
C ALA A 36 9.03 -18.37 -4.78
N GLY A 37 10.00 -19.05 -4.17
CA GLY A 37 11.00 -19.83 -4.87
C GLY A 37 11.43 -21.05 -4.06
N GLN A 38 10.49 -21.88 -3.60
CA GLN A 38 10.85 -23.26 -3.26
C GLN A 38 10.77 -24.12 -4.51
N THR A 39 11.86 -24.84 -4.80
CA THR A 39 11.85 -26.00 -5.68
C THR A 39 10.72 -26.92 -5.27
N ALA A 40 9.81 -27.24 -6.18
CA ALA A 40 8.75 -28.21 -5.89
C ALA A 40 9.37 -29.51 -5.35
N PRO A 41 8.76 -30.16 -4.34
CA PRO A 41 9.06 -31.55 -4.07
C PRO A 41 8.76 -32.35 -5.35
N SER A 42 9.49 -33.44 -5.56
CA SER A 42 9.48 -34.31 -6.75
C SER A 42 8.15 -35.03 -7.06
N SER A 43 7.01 -34.50 -6.62
CA SER A 43 5.68 -35.02 -6.90
C SER A 43 5.11 -34.37 -8.16
N SER A 44 4.57 -35.22 -9.04
CA SER A 44 4.01 -34.90 -10.36
C SER A 44 2.86 -33.90 -10.41
N ASP A 45 2.40 -33.40 -9.27
CA ASP A 45 1.17 -32.58 -9.15
C ASP A 45 1.45 -31.13 -8.69
N ALA A 46 2.71 -30.74 -8.54
CA ALA A 46 3.04 -29.34 -8.29
C ALA A 46 2.95 -28.57 -9.61
N LEU A 47 2.05 -27.57 -9.66
CA LEU A 47 1.99 -26.58 -10.73
C LEU A 47 3.42 -26.10 -11.04
N PHE A 48 3.91 -26.45 -12.24
CA PHE A 48 5.25 -26.14 -12.72
C PHE A 48 5.34 -24.66 -13.02
N TYR A 49 5.52 -23.85 -11.98
CA TYR A 49 5.92 -22.48 -12.20
C TYR A 49 7.43 -22.47 -12.51
N PRO A 50 7.84 -21.77 -13.57
CA PRO A 50 9.22 -21.74 -14.06
C PRO A 50 10.15 -20.94 -13.13
N TYR A 51 10.56 -21.53 -12.01
CA TYR A 51 11.38 -20.85 -11.00
C TYR A 51 12.89 -21.05 -11.20
N THR A 52 13.66 -20.11 -10.64
CA THR A 52 15.11 -20.21 -10.52
C THR A 52 15.50 -20.61 -9.10
N SER A 53 16.69 -21.18 -8.94
CA SER A 53 17.24 -21.63 -7.66
C SER A 53 17.80 -20.52 -6.78
N ASN A 54 17.79 -19.26 -7.25
CA ASN A 54 18.63 -18.22 -6.68
C ASN A 54 17.95 -17.42 -5.57
N GLY A 55 16.72 -17.78 -5.19
CA GLY A 55 16.03 -17.19 -4.05
C GLY A 55 15.66 -15.70 -4.22
N LEU A 56 15.51 -15.24 -5.47
CA LEU A 56 15.04 -13.90 -5.75
C LEU A 56 13.52 -13.90 -6.00
N GLY A 57 12.84 -12.94 -5.37
CA GLY A 57 11.39 -12.81 -5.39
C GLY A 57 10.84 -11.87 -6.47
N TRP A 58 9.53 -11.70 -6.47
CA TRP A 58 8.79 -10.78 -7.34
C TRP A 58 8.01 -9.79 -6.50
N CYS A 59 7.89 -8.53 -6.93
CA CYS A 59 7.10 -7.53 -6.23
C CYS A 59 5.75 -7.25 -6.91
N PHE A 60 4.74 -7.02 -6.08
CA PHE A 60 3.36 -6.74 -6.46
C PHE A 60 2.91 -5.42 -5.83
N GLU A 61 2.14 -4.65 -6.58
CA GLU A 61 1.47 -3.45 -6.12
C GLU A 61 -0.01 -3.56 -6.49
N ASN A 62 -0.88 -3.43 -5.50
CA ASN A 62 -2.33 -3.60 -5.68
C ASN A 62 -2.68 -4.90 -6.41
N GLY A 63 -2.05 -6.01 -6.01
CA GLY A 63 -2.32 -7.33 -6.56
C GLY A 63 -1.83 -7.52 -7.98
N VAL A 64 -1.03 -6.59 -8.52
CA VAL A 64 -0.46 -6.67 -9.87
C VAL A 64 1.05 -6.70 -9.77
N MET A 65 1.71 -7.62 -10.47
CA MET A 65 3.18 -7.66 -10.54
C MET A 65 3.70 -6.31 -11.04
N MET A 66 4.70 -5.71 -10.37
CA MET A 66 5.18 -4.37 -10.76
C MET A 66 5.79 -4.39 -12.18
N PRO A 67 5.70 -3.27 -12.95
CA PRO A 67 6.13 -3.22 -14.35
C PRO A 67 7.58 -3.66 -14.59
N ALA A 68 8.50 -3.35 -13.67
CA ALA A 68 9.91 -3.75 -13.79
C ALA A 68 10.07 -5.28 -13.85
N TRP A 69 9.30 -6.01 -13.05
CA TRP A 69 9.30 -7.47 -12.99
C TRP A 69 8.62 -8.09 -14.20
N GLN A 70 7.51 -7.49 -14.66
CA GLN A 70 6.86 -7.90 -15.91
C GLN A 70 7.82 -7.80 -17.10
N ALA A 71 8.59 -6.71 -17.18
CA ALA A 71 9.59 -6.50 -18.22
C ALA A 71 10.70 -7.57 -18.19
N GLN A 72 11.10 -8.04 -17.00
CA GLN A 72 12.09 -9.10 -16.88
C GLN A 72 11.55 -10.48 -17.31
N VAL A 73 10.28 -10.79 -17.04
CA VAL A 73 9.63 -12.01 -17.58
C VAL A 73 9.65 -11.98 -19.09
N LEU A 74 9.21 -10.88 -19.69
CA LEU A 74 9.16 -10.73 -21.14
C LEU A 74 10.56 -10.82 -21.77
N ALA A 75 11.54 -10.11 -21.22
CA ALA A 75 12.91 -10.15 -21.71
C ALA A 75 13.53 -11.56 -21.64
N ALA A 76 13.21 -12.34 -20.60
CA ALA A 76 13.67 -13.72 -20.48
C ALA A 76 13.07 -14.60 -21.58
N LEU A 77 11.76 -14.49 -21.84
CA LEU A 77 11.07 -15.22 -22.91
C LEU A 77 11.60 -14.83 -24.30
N ASP A 78 11.79 -13.53 -24.56
CA ASP A 78 12.32 -13.01 -25.83
C ASP A 78 13.74 -13.47 -26.11
N SER A 79 14.57 -13.59 -25.07
CA SER A 79 15.93 -14.10 -25.22
C SER A 79 16.00 -15.61 -25.43
N GLY A 80 14.97 -16.36 -25.00
CA GLY A 80 15.02 -17.82 -24.90
C GLY A 80 16.02 -18.34 -23.85
N VAL A 81 16.69 -17.46 -23.10
CA VAL A 81 17.69 -17.79 -22.10
C VAL A 81 17.05 -17.72 -20.72
N ALA A 82 17.35 -18.69 -19.85
CA ALA A 82 16.94 -18.64 -18.46
C ALA A 82 17.54 -17.40 -17.79
N SER A 83 16.71 -16.62 -17.11
CA SER A 83 17.15 -15.46 -16.34
C SER A 83 17.32 -15.84 -14.88
N THR A 84 17.72 -14.87 -14.05
CA THR A 84 17.72 -15.01 -12.60
C THR A 84 16.30 -15.14 -12.01
N TYR A 85 15.26 -14.80 -12.79
CA TYR A 85 13.87 -14.76 -12.31
C TYR A 85 12.98 -15.80 -12.99
N LEU A 86 13.32 -16.24 -14.20
CA LEU A 86 12.49 -17.14 -15.00
C LEU A 86 13.31 -18.29 -15.59
N ASN A 87 12.89 -19.53 -15.33
CA ASN A 87 13.37 -20.69 -16.08
C ASN A 87 12.69 -20.74 -17.45
N THR A 88 13.25 -20.02 -18.42
CA THR A 88 12.65 -19.80 -19.74
C THR A 88 12.23 -21.08 -20.48
N PRO A 89 13.02 -22.18 -20.52
CA PRO A 89 12.57 -23.43 -21.14
C PRO A 89 11.29 -24.01 -20.51
N VAL A 90 11.20 -24.01 -19.19
CA VAL A 90 9.99 -24.48 -18.48
C VAL A 90 8.83 -23.52 -18.73
N ALA A 91 9.09 -22.20 -18.73
CA ALA A 91 8.07 -21.18 -18.96
C ALA A 91 7.42 -21.33 -20.34
N LEU A 92 8.25 -21.51 -21.37
CA LEU A 92 7.79 -21.73 -22.74
C LEU A 92 7.04 -23.06 -22.89
N GLN A 93 7.45 -24.11 -22.17
CA GLN A 93 6.72 -25.38 -22.15
C GLN A 93 5.32 -25.21 -21.54
N VAL A 94 5.23 -24.53 -20.39
CA VAL A 94 3.94 -24.23 -19.73
C VAL A 94 3.02 -23.43 -20.66
N CYS A 95 3.55 -22.42 -21.36
CA CYS A 95 2.78 -21.67 -22.34
C CYS A 95 2.32 -22.56 -23.51
N THR A 96 3.19 -23.44 -24.01
CA THR A 96 2.87 -24.38 -25.09
C THR A 96 1.76 -25.35 -24.67
N ASP A 97 1.83 -25.89 -23.45
CA ASP A 97 0.83 -26.81 -22.89
C ASP A 97 -0.54 -26.13 -22.71
N ASN A 98 -0.55 -24.80 -22.55
CA ASN A 98 -1.75 -23.97 -22.51
C ASN A 98 -2.16 -23.38 -23.87
N GLY A 99 -1.56 -23.86 -24.98
CA GLY A 99 -1.91 -23.45 -26.33
C GLY A 99 -1.37 -22.09 -26.76
N ILE A 100 -0.47 -21.48 -25.97
CA ILE A 100 0.19 -20.21 -26.29
C ILE A 100 1.53 -20.53 -26.97
N THR A 101 1.58 -20.40 -28.29
CA THR A 101 2.77 -20.75 -29.08
C THR A 101 3.19 -19.59 -29.98
N GLY A 102 4.51 -19.33 -30.05
CA GLY A 102 5.08 -18.30 -30.93
C GLY A 102 4.80 -16.84 -30.55
N ASP A 103 4.11 -16.58 -29.44
CA ASP A 103 3.82 -15.25 -28.91
C ASP A 103 4.33 -15.14 -27.46
N ASN A 104 5.53 -14.58 -27.31
CA ASN A 104 6.16 -14.37 -26.01
C ASN A 104 5.42 -13.34 -25.15
N ALA A 105 4.75 -12.36 -25.77
CA ALA A 105 3.99 -11.35 -25.04
C ALA A 105 2.73 -11.96 -24.43
N ALA A 106 2.01 -12.80 -25.20
CA ALA A 106 0.88 -13.57 -24.68
C ALA A 106 1.32 -14.56 -23.60
N CYS A 107 2.49 -15.21 -23.77
CA CYS A 107 3.06 -16.11 -22.78
C CYS A 107 3.44 -15.38 -21.48
N ALA A 108 4.07 -14.21 -21.57
CA ALA A 108 4.39 -13.37 -20.42
C ALA A 108 3.12 -12.97 -19.66
N ALA A 109 2.09 -12.49 -20.37
CA ALA A 109 0.82 -12.09 -19.78
C ALA A 109 0.13 -13.25 -19.04
N TYR A 110 0.14 -14.45 -19.63
CA TYR A 110 -0.39 -15.66 -19.00
C TYR A 110 0.37 -15.99 -17.71
N LEU A 111 1.70 -16.05 -17.75
CA LEU A 111 2.52 -16.35 -16.57
C LEU A 111 2.31 -15.33 -15.44
N ILE A 112 2.29 -14.03 -15.77
CA ILE A 112 2.04 -12.95 -14.80
C ILE A 112 0.66 -13.09 -14.16
N ASN A 113 -0.37 -13.43 -14.94
CA ASN A 113 -1.71 -13.66 -14.43
C ASN A 113 -1.76 -14.89 -13.49
N GLU A 114 -1.13 -15.99 -13.87
CA GLU A 114 -1.06 -17.19 -13.03
C GLU A 114 -0.34 -16.92 -11.70
N PHE A 115 0.74 -16.12 -11.72
CA PHE A 115 1.40 -15.68 -10.49
C PHE A 115 0.49 -14.82 -9.60
N THR A 116 -0.27 -13.93 -10.23
CA THR A 116 -1.23 -13.08 -9.54
C THR A 116 -2.32 -13.91 -8.86
N ILE A 117 -2.90 -14.88 -9.58
CA ILE A 117 -3.90 -15.81 -9.04
C ILE A 117 -3.31 -16.65 -7.91
N ALA A 118 -2.10 -17.18 -8.07
CA ALA A 118 -1.44 -17.99 -7.05
C ALA A 118 -1.26 -17.22 -5.72
N ILE A 119 -0.97 -15.92 -5.79
CA ILE A 119 -0.81 -15.06 -4.61
C ILE A 119 -2.15 -14.68 -3.99
N LEU A 120 -3.18 -14.48 -4.81
CA LEU A 120 -4.49 -14.04 -4.35
C LEU A 120 -5.40 -15.20 -3.93
N SER A 121 -5.15 -16.43 -4.37
CA SER A 121 -6.00 -17.57 -4.06
C SER A 121 -5.87 -17.98 -2.59
N SER A 122 -7.02 -18.06 -1.91
CA SER A 122 -7.15 -18.25 -0.46
C SER A 122 -6.89 -19.68 0.03
N ASP A 123 -6.55 -20.62 -0.86
CA ASP A 123 -6.30 -22.01 -0.51
C ASP A 123 -4.89 -22.18 0.08
N LEU A 124 -4.77 -21.74 1.34
CA LEU A 124 -3.60 -21.80 2.21
C LEU A 124 -3.16 -23.22 2.63
N SER A 125 -3.70 -24.28 2.02
CA SER A 125 -3.32 -25.66 2.38
C SER A 125 -1.95 -26.07 1.81
N SER A 126 -1.42 -25.33 0.84
CA SER A 126 -0.13 -25.60 0.19
C SER A 126 0.82 -24.40 0.12
N THR A 127 0.41 -23.20 0.52
CA THR A 127 1.23 -21.98 0.37
C THR A 127 2.06 -21.67 1.62
N THR A 128 3.12 -22.47 1.82
CA THR A 128 4.33 -22.05 2.56
C THR A 128 5.10 -20.90 1.87
N LEU A 129 4.56 -20.35 0.78
CA LEU A 129 5.24 -19.43 -0.14
C LEU A 129 5.08 -17.94 0.17
N LEU A 130 4.16 -17.55 1.07
CA LEU A 130 4.01 -16.17 1.50
C LEU A 130 4.51 -16.03 2.94
N THR A 131 5.83 -16.03 3.12
CA THR A 131 6.37 -15.27 4.25
C THR A 131 6.16 -13.82 3.87
N ILE A 132 5.14 -13.18 4.46
CA ILE A 132 4.87 -11.76 4.23
C ILE A 132 6.01 -10.99 4.89
N CYS A 133 7.06 -10.75 4.12
CA CYS A 133 8.11 -9.84 4.52
C CYS A 133 7.58 -8.42 4.32
N GLU A 134 7.75 -7.57 5.33
CA GLU A 134 7.56 -6.14 5.18
C GLU A 134 8.82 -5.59 4.51
N TYR A 135 8.69 -5.17 3.26
CA TYR A 135 9.79 -4.56 2.50
C TYR A 135 9.60 -3.05 2.43
N PRO A 136 10.70 -2.28 2.24
CA PRO A 136 10.61 -0.86 1.96
C PRO A 136 9.70 -0.58 0.76
N ILE A 137 8.98 0.54 0.85
CA ILE A 137 7.97 0.95 -0.14
C ILE A 137 8.60 1.13 -1.53
N ASP A 138 9.88 1.50 -1.59
CA ASP A 138 10.57 1.79 -2.84
C ASP A 138 11.60 0.70 -3.18
N PRO A 139 11.42 -0.04 -4.30
CA PRO A 139 12.33 -1.10 -4.73
C PRO A 139 13.71 -0.60 -5.15
N ASP A 140 13.89 0.69 -5.41
CA ASP A 140 15.19 1.24 -5.83
C ASP A 140 16.17 1.35 -4.64
N TRP A 141 15.67 1.29 -3.40
CA TRP A 141 16.49 1.52 -2.20
C TRP A 141 17.22 0.27 -1.72
N TYR A 142 16.82 -0.92 -2.20
CA TYR A 142 17.35 -2.18 -1.71
C TYR A 142 17.50 -3.22 -2.82
N THR A 143 18.25 -4.26 -2.49
CA THR A 143 18.35 -5.52 -3.22
C THR A 143 18.05 -6.65 -2.25
N LEU A 144 17.23 -7.59 -2.70
CA LEU A 144 16.99 -8.82 -1.95
C LEU A 144 18.27 -9.66 -2.00
N VAL A 145 18.78 -10.03 -0.82
CA VAL A 145 19.95 -10.92 -0.69
C VAL A 145 19.50 -12.37 -0.76
N ASP A 146 18.36 -12.68 -0.14
CA ASP A 146 17.78 -14.02 -0.08
C ASP A 146 16.27 -14.02 0.18
N CYS A 147 15.70 -15.22 0.28
CA CYS A 147 14.28 -15.45 0.60
C CYS A 147 13.92 -15.30 2.08
N GLN A 148 14.84 -14.92 2.97
CA GLN A 148 14.63 -14.84 4.42
C GLN A 148 14.28 -13.41 4.87
N CYS A 149 13.68 -12.60 3.98
CA CYS A 149 13.45 -11.17 4.18
C CYS A 149 14.75 -10.35 4.35
N THR A 150 15.91 -10.88 3.95
CA THR A 150 17.18 -10.17 4.07
C THR A 150 17.33 -9.16 2.93
N VAL A 151 17.31 -7.89 3.27
CA VAL A 151 17.58 -6.78 2.34
C VAL A 151 19.00 -6.25 2.52
N SER A 152 19.67 -5.95 1.41
CA SER A 152 20.87 -5.12 1.36
C SER A 152 20.50 -3.78 0.76
N CYS A 153 20.91 -2.67 1.40
CA CYS A 153 20.65 -1.35 0.85
C CYS A 153 21.53 -1.10 -0.37
N ASN A 154 20.94 -0.52 -1.41
CA ASN A 154 21.68 -0.16 -2.62
C ASN A 154 22.69 0.97 -2.32
N PRO A 155 23.75 1.15 -3.12
CA PRO A 155 24.71 2.23 -2.91
C PRO A 155 24.03 3.60 -2.85
N GLY A 156 24.25 4.35 -1.77
CA GLY A 156 23.62 5.65 -1.53
C GLY A 156 22.42 5.62 -0.58
N PHE A 157 21.97 4.43 -0.17
CA PHE A 157 20.89 4.24 0.80
C PHE A 157 21.43 3.65 2.11
N ASP A 158 20.83 4.03 3.24
CA ASP A 158 21.22 3.61 4.58
C ASP A 158 20.19 2.63 5.18
N ARG A 159 20.63 1.78 6.12
CA ARG A 159 19.76 0.82 6.83
C ARG A 159 19.20 1.42 8.11
N CYS A 160 17.89 1.30 8.32
CA CYS A 160 17.18 1.68 9.54
C CYS A 160 16.21 0.57 9.95
N GLY A 161 16.53 -0.12 11.05
CA GLY A 161 15.80 -1.34 11.42
C GLY A 161 15.93 -2.39 10.31
N ASP A 162 14.80 -2.85 9.80
CA ASP A 162 14.70 -3.82 8.69
C ASP A 162 14.47 -3.17 7.32
N SER A 163 14.51 -1.84 7.25
CA SER A 163 14.26 -1.08 6.01
C SER A 163 15.49 -0.33 5.53
N CYS A 164 15.56 -0.09 4.22
CA CYS A 164 16.49 0.85 3.61
C CYS A 164 15.81 2.21 3.40
N PHE A 165 16.56 3.30 3.44
CA PHE A 165 16.05 4.65 3.21
C PHE A 165 17.08 5.54 2.53
N ASP A 166 16.62 6.60 1.85
CA ASP A 166 17.47 7.65 1.31
C ASP A 166 17.87 8.63 2.42
N PRO A 167 19.16 8.68 2.85
CA PRO A 167 19.60 9.54 3.95
C PRO A 167 19.58 11.03 3.59
N THR A 168 19.38 11.39 2.32
CA THR A 168 19.17 12.78 1.92
C THR A 168 17.75 13.25 2.17
N SER A 169 16.79 12.32 2.20
CA SER A 169 15.35 12.60 2.31
C SER A 169 14.76 12.16 3.66
N TYR A 170 15.33 11.13 4.30
CA TYR A 170 14.83 10.49 5.52
C TYR A 170 15.92 10.40 6.60
N GLU A 171 15.50 10.24 7.86
CA GLU A 171 16.36 10.03 9.03
C GLU A 171 15.90 8.80 9.83
N CYS A 172 16.84 8.08 10.44
CA CYS A 172 16.51 6.90 11.24
C CYS A 172 16.34 7.29 12.72
N VAL A 173 15.11 7.25 13.23
CA VAL A 173 14.81 7.55 14.64
C VAL A 173 14.37 6.27 15.34
N SER A 174 15.19 5.80 16.30
CA SER A 174 14.90 4.60 17.10
C SER A 174 14.63 3.34 16.27
N GLY A 175 15.30 3.18 15.12
CA GLY A 175 15.14 2.01 14.24
C GLY A 175 13.93 2.07 13.32
N VAL A 176 13.24 3.21 13.26
CA VAL A 176 12.13 3.45 12.31
C VAL A 176 12.52 4.59 11.37
N VAL A 177 12.27 4.39 10.07
CA VAL A 177 12.51 5.44 9.06
C VAL A 177 11.50 6.57 9.30
N SER A 178 12.02 7.75 9.59
CA SER A 178 11.27 8.99 9.72
C SER A 178 11.69 9.92 8.59
N GLU A 179 10.82 10.78 8.10
CA GLU A 179 11.21 11.73 7.08
C GLU A 179 12.08 12.84 7.67
N SER A 180 13.22 13.16 7.03
CA SER A 180 14.23 14.02 7.62
C SER A 180 13.69 15.43 7.85
N VAL A 181 13.73 15.87 9.10
CA VAL A 181 13.20 17.18 9.53
C VAL A 181 13.99 18.36 8.90
N GLN A 182 15.14 18.11 8.28
CA GLN A 182 15.97 19.15 7.65
C GLN A 182 15.37 19.71 6.35
N ILE A 183 14.68 18.90 5.53
CA ILE A 183 14.02 19.38 4.29
C ILE A 183 12.68 20.07 4.59
N THR A 184 12.06 19.75 5.72
CA THR A 184 10.75 20.31 6.12
C THR A 184 10.85 21.70 6.73
N ARG A 185 12.03 22.13 7.22
CA ARG A 185 12.23 23.50 7.76
C ARG A 185 11.97 24.62 6.78
N ARG A 186 11.98 24.37 5.46
CA ARG A 186 11.65 25.40 4.47
C ARG A 186 10.26 25.26 3.86
N ARG A 187 9.58 24.09 3.97
CA ARG A 187 8.29 23.85 3.28
C ARG A 187 7.35 22.77 3.88
N ARG A 188 7.28 22.56 5.21
CA ARG A 188 6.09 21.90 5.82
C ARG A 188 5.59 22.72 7.00
N TRP A 189 4.53 23.52 6.87
CA TRP A 189 3.14 23.08 6.83
C TRP A 189 2.83 22.10 7.98
N PHE A 190 2.52 22.71 9.12
CA PHE A 190 1.46 22.41 10.09
C PHE A 190 0.50 21.25 9.76
N MET A 191 1.00 20.01 9.66
CA MET A 191 0.11 18.85 9.59
C MET A 191 -0.14 18.34 11.00
N CYS A 192 -1.33 18.61 11.50
CA CYS A 192 -1.85 17.99 12.71
C CYS A 192 -2.11 16.50 12.47
N ALA A 193 -2.27 15.72 13.55
CA ALA A 193 -2.68 14.33 13.42
C ALA A 193 -4.01 14.22 12.65
N PRO A 194 -4.27 13.10 11.93
CA PRO A 194 -5.54 12.91 11.23
C PRO A 194 -6.74 13.17 12.15
N GLY A 195 -7.67 14.01 11.70
CA GLY A 195 -8.85 14.42 12.48
C GLY A 195 -8.67 15.69 13.31
N LEU A 196 -7.50 16.33 13.27
CA LEU A 196 -7.24 17.62 13.89
C LEU A 196 -6.96 18.70 12.83
N ASP A 197 -7.40 19.92 13.10
CA ASP A 197 -7.19 21.08 12.26
C ASP A 197 -6.06 21.98 12.79
N PRO A 198 -5.18 22.49 11.92
CA PRO A 198 -4.14 23.44 12.30
C PRO A 198 -4.73 24.85 12.47
N CYS A 199 -4.81 25.31 13.70
CA CYS A 199 -5.32 26.63 14.07
C CYS A 199 -4.19 27.59 14.44
N SER A 200 -4.25 28.81 13.92
CA SER A 200 -3.24 29.85 14.19
C SER A 200 -3.45 30.46 15.56
N THR A 201 -2.41 30.52 16.38
CA THR A 201 -2.44 31.21 17.69
C THR A 201 -1.82 32.62 17.63
N GLY A 202 -1.58 33.13 16.42
CA GLY A 202 -0.87 34.38 16.15
C GLY A 202 0.55 34.12 15.64
N ALA A 203 1.27 35.14 15.16
CA ALA A 203 2.60 34.92 14.59
C ALA A 203 3.67 34.71 15.70
N PRO A 204 4.46 33.61 15.71
CA PRO A 204 4.52 32.47 14.77
C PRO A 204 3.97 31.14 15.34
N GLY A 205 2.93 31.17 16.19
CA GLY A 205 2.34 30.01 16.84
C GLY A 205 1.17 29.36 16.10
N TRP A 206 1.08 28.05 16.22
CA TRP A 206 -0.04 27.23 15.75
C TRP A 206 -0.32 26.15 16.77
N GLU A 207 -1.57 25.71 16.84
CA GLU A 207 -2.01 24.58 17.64
C GLU A 207 -2.93 23.67 16.82
N CYS A 208 -3.10 22.43 17.27
CA CYS A 208 -3.93 21.45 16.60
C CYS A 208 -5.18 21.21 17.44
N LEU A 209 -6.35 21.53 16.87
CA LEU A 209 -7.64 21.42 17.56
C LEU A 209 -8.56 20.44 16.83
N ASP A 210 -9.36 19.70 17.58
CA ASP A 210 -10.44 18.90 17.01
C ASP A 210 -11.68 19.78 16.87
N THR A 211 -11.83 20.49 15.74
CA THR A 211 -12.97 21.37 15.54
C THR A 211 -14.31 20.63 15.44
N SER A 212 -14.28 19.30 15.39
CA SER A 212 -15.48 18.47 15.34
C SER A 212 -16.05 18.14 16.73
N SER A 213 -15.24 18.23 17.78
CA SER A 213 -15.62 17.83 19.15
C SER A 213 -15.20 18.79 20.27
N ASP A 214 -14.32 19.75 19.99
CA ASP A 214 -13.90 20.78 20.94
C ASP A 214 -15.02 21.82 21.13
N ILE A 215 -15.34 22.14 22.38
CA ILE A 215 -16.43 23.06 22.73
C ILE A 215 -16.05 24.54 22.61
N GLU A 216 -14.75 24.88 22.59
CA GLU A 216 -14.25 26.25 22.45
C GLU A 216 -13.88 26.58 20.99
N ALA A 217 -13.68 25.55 20.16
CA ALA A 217 -13.34 25.66 18.74
C ALA A 217 -14.31 24.86 17.84
N CYS A 218 -15.60 24.83 18.20
CA CYS A 218 -16.56 23.99 17.50
C CYS A 218 -16.86 24.54 16.10
N GLY A 219 -16.70 23.72 15.07
CA GLY A 219 -17.00 24.06 13.68
C GLY A 219 -15.87 24.78 12.93
N GLY A 220 -14.82 25.24 13.61
CA GLY A 220 -13.69 25.90 12.97
C GLY A 220 -12.63 26.40 13.95
N CYS A 221 -11.53 26.91 13.42
CA CYS A 221 -10.45 27.47 14.23
C CYS A 221 -10.85 28.78 14.93
N PRO A 222 -10.42 29.04 16.17
CA PRO A 222 -10.72 30.29 16.87
C PRO A 222 -10.41 31.54 16.03
N GLY A 223 -11.39 32.44 15.95
CA GLY A 223 -11.29 33.67 15.16
C GLY A 223 -11.70 33.55 13.69
N THR A 224 -12.09 32.37 13.21
CA THR A 224 -12.78 32.24 11.91
C THR A 224 -14.30 32.41 12.07
N PRO A 225 -15.03 32.77 11.01
CA PRO A 225 -16.49 32.91 11.05
C PRO A 225 -17.25 31.63 11.40
N GLU A 226 -16.65 30.47 11.16
CA GLU A 226 -17.25 29.14 11.37
C GLU A 226 -17.07 28.62 12.80
N ALA A 227 -16.11 29.15 13.55
CA ALA A 227 -15.81 28.72 14.91
C ALA A 227 -16.81 29.29 15.91
N VAL A 228 -17.32 28.43 16.79
CA VAL A 228 -18.24 28.79 17.86
C VAL A 228 -17.72 28.23 19.18
N ASP A 229 -17.58 29.12 20.17
CA ASP A 229 -17.43 28.71 21.56
C ASP A 229 -18.83 28.36 22.11
N CYS A 230 -19.11 27.06 22.22
CA CYS A 230 -20.39 26.57 22.71
C CYS A 230 -20.64 26.96 24.18
N THR A 231 -19.60 27.28 24.96
CA THR A 231 -19.74 27.64 26.37
C THR A 231 -20.32 29.05 26.56
N GLU A 232 -20.20 29.90 25.56
CA GLU A 232 -20.75 31.26 25.56
C GLU A 232 -22.23 31.32 25.13
N LEU A 233 -22.85 30.17 24.81
CA LEU A 233 -24.24 30.12 24.38
C LEU A 233 -25.21 30.61 25.48
N PRO A 234 -26.02 31.66 25.20
CA PRO A 234 -26.89 32.26 26.20
C PRO A 234 -27.92 31.26 26.75
N GLY A 235 -27.97 31.12 28.07
CA GLY A 235 -28.97 30.29 28.75
C GLY A 235 -28.71 28.78 28.68
N ALA A 236 -27.60 28.34 28.07
CA ALA A 236 -27.13 26.97 28.20
C ALA A 236 -26.56 26.72 29.60
N SER A 237 -26.66 25.49 30.09
CA SER A 237 -26.00 25.01 31.33
C SER A 237 -25.14 23.78 31.08
N ALA A 238 -25.38 23.05 29.99
CA ALA A 238 -24.56 21.95 29.50
C ALA A 238 -24.57 21.98 27.97
N VAL A 239 -23.38 21.86 27.38
CA VAL A 239 -23.16 21.91 25.92
C VAL A 239 -22.14 20.85 25.51
N THR A 240 -22.21 20.45 24.25
CA THR A 240 -21.23 19.57 23.60
C THR A 240 -21.05 20.00 22.15
N CYS A 241 -19.88 19.75 21.56
CA CYS A 241 -19.66 19.89 20.12
C CYS A 241 -19.75 18.52 19.47
N ARG A 242 -20.56 18.38 18.40
CA ARG A 242 -20.67 17.12 17.64
C ARG A 242 -20.67 17.40 16.16
N GLY A 243 -19.64 16.92 15.47
CA GLY A 243 -19.51 17.11 14.03
C GLY A 243 -19.38 18.59 13.63
N GLY A 244 -18.76 19.41 14.50
CA GLY A 244 -18.59 20.84 14.28
C GLY A 244 -19.84 21.68 14.54
N GLN A 245 -20.80 21.16 15.30
CA GLN A 245 -22.01 21.88 15.69
C GLN A 245 -22.22 21.84 17.19
N CYS A 246 -22.53 23.00 17.78
CA CYS A 246 -22.89 23.09 19.20
C CYS A 246 -24.27 22.46 19.44
N VAL A 247 -24.32 21.53 20.38
CA VAL A 247 -25.55 20.89 20.85
C VAL A 247 -25.73 21.25 22.32
N VAL A 248 -26.85 21.88 22.65
CA VAL A 248 -27.20 22.22 24.03
C VAL A 248 -27.90 21.02 24.67
N GLU A 249 -27.26 20.41 25.67
CA GLU A 249 -27.81 19.26 26.40
C GLU A 249 -28.61 19.69 27.64
N GLY A 250 -28.40 20.91 28.13
CA GLY A 250 -29.09 21.45 29.29
C GLY A 250 -29.24 22.97 29.26
N CYS A 251 -30.35 23.46 29.81
CA CYS A 251 -30.63 24.88 29.97
C CYS A 251 -30.41 25.34 31.42
N SER A 252 -29.93 26.57 31.58
CA SER A 252 -29.91 27.27 32.85
C SER A 252 -31.34 27.57 33.31
N ARG A 253 -31.53 27.78 34.61
CA ARG A 253 -32.86 28.01 35.19
C ARG A 253 -33.54 29.21 34.51
N GLY A 254 -34.75 29.00 34.00
CA GLY A 254 -35.52 30.01 33.28
C GLY A 254 -35.41 29.94 31.76
N HIS A 255 -34.59 29.03 31.22
CA HIS A 255 -34.47 28.74 29.80
C HIS A 255 -35.03 27.34 29.49
N ASN A 256 -35.53 27.15 28.27
CA ASN A 256 -36.03 25.86 27.76
C ASN A 256 -35.52 25.65 26.32
N LEU A 257 -35.24 24.40 25.96
CA LEU A 257 -34.97 24.01 24.57
C LEU A 257 -36.28 24.02 23.79
N VAL A 258 -36.26 24.63 22.60
CA VAL A 258 -37.48 24.81 21.81
C VAL A 258 -37.65 23.68 20.78
N ASP A 259 -36.57 23.02 20.34
CA ASP A 259 -36.59 22.04 19.23
C ASP A 259 -35.74 20.78 19.50
N ASN A 260 -35.98 20.10 20.63
CA ASN A 260 -35.31 18.81 20.93
C ASN A 260 -36.17 17.60 20.51
N ASP A 261 -36.70 17.64 19.28
CA ASP A 261 -37.39 16.48 18.71
C ASP A 261 -36.37 15.37 18.43
N LYS A 262 -36.52 14.24 19.14
CA LYS A 262 -35.81 13.00 18.85
C LYS A 262 -36.36 12.31 17.61
#